data_AF-A0AAU5TLR8-F1
#
_entry.id   AF-A0AAU5TLR8-F1
#
_cell.length_a   1.000
_cell.length_b   1.000
_cell.length_c   1.000
_cell.angle_alpha   90.00
_cell.angle_beta   90.00
_cell.angle_gamma   90.00
#
_symmetry.space_group_name_H-M   'P 1'
#
loop_
_entity.id
_entity.type
_entity.pdbx_description
1 polymer ?
#
loop_
_entity_poly.entity_id
_entity_poly.type
_entity_poly.pdbx_seq_one_letter_code
_entity_poly.pdbx_strand_id
1 'polypeptide(L)'
;MTARAAHQMRRTSRWRRARPMSHGAVATAYLHRSADLPARTAALLGHPADEARYRRIVEGARVAWQCEYLSDDGTVTPDTQVTLVRALAFGLVLAPLRTRTADRLAALIRAAGTHLSIGFLSTGLLLPVLAETGHLGLTYELLRQATAPSWLTATPAACEAGYRRFVIARRPGGGLSSASARHESPHGLIASQCHLHDGEFTLTTRIPPGTEAEIRLPGADTVTAGPGTHTYTIDMCHEDS
;
A
#
# COMPACT_ATOMS: atom_id res chain seq x y z
N MET A 1 34.91 -3.42 -54.57
CA MET A 1 34.62 -4.66 -53.83
C MET A 1 33.78 -4.33 -52.60
N THR A 2 32.47 -4.38 -52.71
CA THR A 2 31.52 -3.98 -51.66
C THR A 2 30.96 -5.21 -50.92
N ALA A 3 31.60 -5.60 -49.81
CA ALA A 3 31.12 -6.67 -48.94
C ALA A 3 30.32 -6.09 -47.75
N ARG A 4 28.99 -6.21 -47.80
CA ARG A 4 28.05 -5.72 -46.78
C ARG A 4 27.91 -6.76 -45.67
N ALA A 5 28.68 -6.64 -44.60
CA ALA A 5 28.64 -7.58 -43.48
C ALA A 5 27.38 -7.37 -42.61
N ALA A 6 26.47 -8.34 -42.61
CA ALA A 6 25.34 -8.37 -41.69
C ALA A 6 25.81 -8.67 -40.26
N HIS A 7 25.43 -7.86 -39.29
CA HIS A 7 25.75 -8.08 -37.88
C HIS A 7 24.50 -8.50 -37.11
N GLN A 8 24.28 -9.81 -37.00
CA GLN A 8 23.15 -10.38 -36.24
C GLN A 8 23.64 -11.24 -35.07
N MET A 9 23.26 -10.79 -33.87
CA MET A 9 23.10 -11.57 -32.62
C MET A 9 24.20 -12.54 -32.18
N ARG A 10 24.81 -12.22 -31.02
CA ARG A 10 25.00 -13.20 -29.95
C ARG A 10 24.44 -12.66 -28.63
N ARG A 11 23.17 -12.96 -28.34
CA ARG A 11 22.59 -12.83 -26.98
C ARG A 11 23.28 -13.87 -26.09
N THR A 12 24.20 -13.45 -25.22
CA THR A 12 24.87 -14.35 -24.28
C THR A 12 24.01 -14.60 -23.04
N SER A 13 23.13 -15.59 -23.13
CA SER A 13 22.35 -16.11 -22.01
C SER A 13 23.21 -16.96 -21.07
N ARG A 14 23.74 -16.38 -19.97
CA ARG A 14 24.18 -17.10 -18.75
C ARG A 14 24.63 -16.12 -17.65
N TRP A 15 23.75 -15.79 -16.70
CA TRP A 15 24.12 -15.41 -15.31
C TRP A 15 22.93 -15.52 -14.34
N ARG A 16 22.10 -16.58 -14.40
CA ARG A 16 21.23 -16.92 -13.25
C ARG A 16 22.05 -17.64 -12.17
N ARG A 17 22.88 -16.90 -11.44
CA ARG A 17 23.38 -17.34 -10.12
C ARG A 17 22.22 -17.21 -9.13
N ALA A 18 21.97 -18.25 -8.33
CA ALA A 18 21.05 -18.15 -7.21
C ALA A 18 21.51 -17.01 -6.29
N ARG A 19 20.71 -15.95 -6.19
CA ARG A 19 21.09 -14.72 -5.49
C ARG A 19 20.74 -14.89 -4.00
N PRO A 20 21.69 -14.81 -3.06
CA PRO A 20 21.34 -14.64 -1.65
C PRO A 20 20.55 -13.34 -1.48
N MET A 21 19.73 -13.23 -0.42
CA MET A 21 18.73 -12.17 -0.21
C MET A 21 19.06 -10.88 -0.96
N SER A 22 18.30 -10.58 -2.02
CA SER A 22 18.65 -9.49 -2.93
C SER A 22 18.50 -8.14 -2.24
N HIS A 23 19.61 -7.64 -1.69
CA HIS A 23 19.69 -6.31 -1.09
C HIS A 23 19.34 -5.24 -2.14
N GLY A 24 19.57 -5.50 -3.43
CA GLY A 24 19.13 -4.65 -4.54
C GLY A 24 17.60 -4.53 -4.66
N ALA A 25 16.84 -5.62 -4.41
CA ALA A 25 15.38 -5.56 -4.47
C ALA A 25 14.81 -4.64 -3.37
N VAL A 26 15.49 -4.55 -2.22
CA VAL A 26 15.18 -3.64 -1.13
C VAL A 26 15.67 -2.22 -1.46
N ALA A 27 16.94 -2.06 -1.80
CA ALA A 27 17.60 -0.77 -2.01
C ALA A 27 16.99 0.01 -3.18
N THR A 28 16.75 -0.63 -4.33
CA THR A 28 16.14 0.04 -5.49
C THR A 28 14.67 0.42 -5.22
N ALA A 29 13.93 -0.40 -4.46
CA ALA A 29 12.58 -0.07 -4.03
C ALA A 29 12.55 1.14 -3.07
N TYR A 30 13.51 1.23 -2.14
CA TYR A 30 13.63 2.43 -1.29
C TYR A 30 14.17 3.64 -2.06
N LEU A 31 15.05 3.48 -3.05
CA LEU A 31 15.47 4.58 -3.92
C LEU A 31 14.25 5.20 -4.65
N HIS A 32 13.37 4.36 -5.19
CA HIS A 32 12.09 4.80 -5.76
C HIS A 32 11.26 5.59 -4.73
N ARG A 33 10.98 5.01 -3.55
CA ARG A 33 10.16 5.65 -2.50
C ARG A 33 10.78 6.96 -1.99
N SER A 34 12.08 6.99 -1.76
CA SER A 34 12.81 8.15 -1.24
C SER A 34 12.99 9.26 -2.28
N ALA A 35 12.88 8.97 -3.58
CA ALA A 35 12.84 9.98 -4.64
C ALA A 35 11.42 10.50 -4.90
N ASP A 36 10.38 9.69 -4.67
CA ASP A 36 8.97 10.10 -4.83
C ASP A 36 8.56 11.18 -3.81
N LEU A 37 9.07 11.10 -2.56
CA LEU A 37 8.82 12.11 -1.53
C LEU A 37 9.26 13.53 -1.95
N PRO A 38 10.55 13.81 -2.28
CA PRO A 38 10.97 15.13 -2.72
C PRO A 38 10.40 15.52 -4.09
N ALA A 39 10.06 14.57 -4.97
CA ALA A 39 9.33 14.89 -6.21
C ALA A 39 7.96 15.53 -5.91
N ARG A 40 7.19 14.93 -4.98
CA ARG A 40 5.89 15.46 -4.54
C ARG A 40 6.03 16.79 -3.80
N THR A 41 7.02 16.90 -2.92
CA THR A 41 7.29 18.17 -2.20
C THR A 41 7.67 19.28 -3.18
N ALA A 42 8.53 19.02 -4.17
CA ALA A 42 8.89 19.98 -5.20
C ALA A 42 7.68 20.42 -6.04
N ALA A 43 6.78 19.48 -6.40
CA ALA A 43 5.53 19.79 -7.08
C ALA A 43 4.62 20.71 -6.24
N LEU A 44 4.44 20.41 -4.94
CA LEU A 44 3.61 21.19 -4.01
C LEU A 44 4.18 22.59 -3.74
N LEU A 45 5.49 22.77 -3.80
CA LEU A 45 6.18 24.05 -3.58
C LEU A 45 6.40 24.86 -4.87
N GLY A 46 6.04 24.33 -6.05
CA GLY A 46 6.24 25.02 -7.33
C GLY A 46 7.70 25.03 -7.80
N HIS A 47 8.45 23.96 -7.58
CA HIS A 47 9.85 23.79 -7.99
C HIS A 47 9.99 22.76 -9.15
N PRO A 48 9.62 23.12 -10.39
CA PRO A 48 9.50 22.17 -11.50
C PRO A 48 10.82 21.51 -11.93
N ALA A 49 11.96 22.20 -11.75
CA ALA A 49 13.28 21.65 -12.07
C ALA A 49 13.66 20.49 -11.13
N ASP A 50 13.38 20.63 -9.84
CA ASP A 50 13.62 19.57 -8.85
C ASP A 50 12.59 18.45 -8.99
N GLU A 51 11.31 18.74 -9.25
CA GLU A 51 10.35 17.68 -9.60
C GLU A 51 10.87 16.86 -10.79
N ALA A 52 11.21 17.49 -11.92
CA ALA A 52 11.70 16.79 -13.11
C ALA A 52 13.02 16.01 -12.86
N ARG A 53 13.85 16.47 -11.91
CA ARG A 53 15.05 15.74 -11.46
C ARG A 53 14.67 14.49 -10.67
N TYR A 54 13.82 14.60 -9.65
CA TYR A 54 13.45 13.47 -8.81
C TYR A 54 12.55 12.46 -9.54
N ARG A 55 11.61 12.92 -10.39
CA ARG A 55 10.78 12.06 -11.25
C ARG A 55 11.61 11.13 -12.14
N ARG A 56 12.75 11.59 -12.68
CA ARG A 56 13.68 10.74 -13.45
C ARG A 56 14.30 9.63 -12.59
N ILE A 57 14.59 9.90 -11.31
CA ILE A 57 15.10 8.89 -10.37
C ILE A 57 14.01 7.88 -10.01
N VAL A 58 12.79 8.35 -9.73
CA VAL A 58 11.60 7.51 -9.48
C VAL A 58 11.40 6.54 -10.66
N GLU A 59 11.26 7.06 -11.87
CA GLU A 59 10.99 6.24 -13.05
C GLU A 59 12.15 5.30 -13.40
N GLY A 60 13.40 5.78 -13.33
CA GLY A 60 14.58 4.94 -13.54
C GLY A 60 14.69 3.80 -12.54
N ALA A 61 14.41 4.06 -11.26
CA ALA A 61 14.37 3.03 -10.21
C ALA A 61 13.21 2.05 -10.42
N ARG A 62 12.03 2.52 -10.86
CA ARG A 62 10.86 1.68 -11.18
C ARG A 62 11.19 0.70 -12.30
N VAL A 63 11.71 1.20 -13.42
CA VAL A 63 12.09 0.39 -14.59
C VAL A 63 13.21 -0.59 -14.23
N ALA A 64 14.28 -0.13 -13.55
CA ALA A 64 15.37 -1.02 -13.15
C ALA A 64 14.91 -2.13 -12.18
N TRP A 65 13.98 -1.82 -11.26
CA TRP A 65 13.40 -2.83 -10.38
C TRP A 65 12.54 -3.83 -11.16
N GLN A 66 11.70 -3.36 -12.08
CA GLN A 66 10.87 -4.23 -12.93
C GLN A 66 11.73 -5.15 -13.79
N CYS A 67 12.75 -4.65 -14.49
CA CYS A 67 13.60 -5.46 -15.36
C CYS A 67 14.40 -6.57 -14.65
N GLU A 68 14.73 -6.41 -13.36
CA GLU A 68 15.49 -7.40 -12.59
C GLU A 68 14.60 -8.33 -11.75
N TYR A 69 13.47 -7.82 -11.23
CA TYR A 69 12.67 -8.51 -10.20
C TYR A 69 11.25 -8.86 -10.62
N LEU A 70 10.75 -8.38 -11.76
CA LEU A 70 9.45 -8.75 -12.33
C LEU A 70 9.66 -9.56 -13.61
N SER A 71 9.17 -10.81 -13.62
CA SER A 71 9.23 -11.68 -14.80
C SER A 71 8.06 -11.40 -15.77
N ASP A 72 8.21 -11.81 -17.03
CA ASP A 72 7.20 -11.59 -18.10
C ASP A 72 5.82 -12.21 -17.81
N ASP A 73 5.77 -13.23 -16.96
CA ASP A 73 4.55 -13.90 -16.44
C ASP A 73 3.92 -13.19 -15.23
N GLY A 74 4.49 -12.04 -14.83
CA GLY A 74 4.11 -11.28 -13.65
C GLY A 74 4.69 -11.79 -12.33
N THR A 75 5.56 -12.80 -12.33
CA THR A 75 6.15 -13.34 -11.10
C THR A 75 7.24 -12.42 -10.53
N VAL A 76 7.08 -12.01 -9.27
CA VAL A 76 8.04 -11.18 -8.54
C VAL A 76 9.09 -12.04 -7.83
N THR A 77 10.37 -11.70 -7.97
CA THR A 77 11.50 -12.42 -7.36
C THR A 77 12.33 -11.49 -6.45
N PRO A 78 12.72 -11.89 -5.23
CA PRO A 78 12.40 -13.16 -4.56
C PRO A 78 10.96 -13.17 -4.01
N ASP A 79 10.24 -14.26 -4.32
CA ASP A 79 8.85 -14.50 -3.94
C ASP A 79 8.71 -14.70 -2.42
N THR A 80 8.51 -13.58 -1.71
CA THR A 80 8.56 -13.48 -0.25
C THR A 80 7.62 -12.38 0.20
N GLN A 81 7.01 -12.53 1.39
CA GLN A 81 6.08 -11.53 1.93
C GLN A 81 6.66 -10.11 1.88
N VAL A 82 7.94 -9.95 2.27
CA VAL A 82 8.66 -8.66 2.33
C VAL A 82 8.89 -8.01 0.95
N THR A 83 9.08 -8.79 -0.11
CA THR A 83 9.26 -8.25 -1.47
C THR A 83 7.92 -7.87 -2.07
N LEU A 84 6.92 -8.74 -1.98
CA LEU A 84 5.59 -8.52 -2.55
C LEU A 84 4.91 -7.30 -1.92
N VAL A 85 4.91 -7.20 -0.59
CA VAL A 85 4.29 -6.05 0.12
C VAL A 85 4.96 -4.73 -0.28
N ARG A 86 6.29 -4.70 -0.42
CA ARG A 86 7.01 -3.48 -0.82
C ARG A 86 6.74 -3.12 -2.27
N ALA A 87 6.67 -4.12 -3.17
CA ALA A 87 6.37 -3.90 -4.57
C ALA A 87 4.95 -3.36 -4.78
N LEU A 88 3.97 -3.84 -4.00
CA LEU A 88 2.60 -3.35 -3.97
C LEU A 88 2.49 -1.94 -3.38
N ALA A 89 3.09 -1.72 -2.21
CA ALA A 89 3.03 -0.44 -1.48
C ALA A 89 3.72 0.71 -2.23
N PHE A 90 4.81 0.43 -2.94
CA PHE A 90 5.58 1.46 -3.65
C PHE A 90 5.18 1.58 -5.13
N GLY A 91 4.17 0.84 -5.61
CA GLY A 91 3.72 0.93 -7.02
C GLY A 91 4.72 0.37 -8.04
N LEU A 92 5.55 -0.58 -7.63
CA LEU A 92 6.58 -1.19 -8.50
C LEU A 92 6.02 -2.29 -9.41
N VAL A 93 4.89 -2.91 -9.04
CA VAL A 93 4.15 -3.82 -9.93
C VAL A 93 3.20 -3.05 -10.85
N LEU A 94 3.05 -3.55 -12.08
CA LEU A 94 2.12 -3.00 -13.06
C LEU A 94 0.67 -3.11 -12.56
N ALA A 95 -0.18 -2.13 -12.90
CA ALA A 95 -1.56 -2.08 -12.42
C ALA A 95 -2.37 -3.38 -12.62
N PRO A 96 -2.34 -4.06 -13.80
CA PRO A 96 -3.06 -5.32 -14.01
C PRO A 96 -2.55 -6.49 -13.16
N LEU A 97 -1.33 -6.41 -12.63
CA LEU A 97 -0.71 -7.46 -11.81
C LEU A 97 -0.94 -7.25 -10.30
N ARG A 98 -1.52 -6.12 -9.88
CA ARG A 98 -1.65 -5.78 -8.45
C ARG A 98 -2.45 -6.82 -7.67
N THR A 99 -3.64 -7.20 -8.12
CA THR A 99 -4.50 -8.20 -7.45
C THR A 99 -3.77 -9.54 -7.36
N ARG A 100 -3.30 -10.09 -8.49
CA ARG A 100 -2.52 -11.34 -8.53
C ARG A 100 -1.29 -11.34 -7.61
N THR A 101 -0.59 -10.21 -7.50
CA THR A 101 0.56 -10.07 -6.58
C THR A 101 0.10 -10.08 -5.11
N ALA A 102 -1.06 -9.48 -4.81
CA ALA A 102 -1.66 -9.50 -3.49
C ALA A 102 -2.19 -10.91 -3.13
N ASP A 103 -2.83 -11.61 -4.07
CA ASP A 103 -3.27 -13.00 -3.88
C ASP A 103 -2.08 -13.90 -3.52
N ARG A 104 -0.94 -13.71 -4.19
CA ARG A 104 0.31 -14.42 -3.86
C ARG A 104 0.83 -14.05 -2.48
N LEU A 105 0.78 -12.79 -2.08
CA LEU A 105 1.14 -12.33 -0.74
C LEU A 105 0.23 -12.96 0.33
N ALA A 106 -1.09 -12.98 0.11
CA ALA A 106 -2.06 -13.63 0.99
C ALA A 106 -1.81 -15.14 1.12
N ALA A 107 -1.50 -15.82 0.01
CA ALA A 107 -1.11 -17.23 0.02
C ALA A 107 0.17 -17.49 0.84
N LEU A 108 1.21 -16.65 0.72
CA LEU A 108 2.43 -16.75 1.52
C LEU A 108 2.21 -16.45 3.01
N ILE A 109 1.18 -15.67 3.36
CA ILE A 109 0.80 -15.40 4.76
C ILE A 109 0.05 -16.60 5.34
N ARG A 110 -0.94 -17.13 4.63
CA ARG A 110 -1.67 -18.34 5.05
C ARG A 110 -0.76 -19.56 5.17
N ALA A 111 0.15 -19.74 4.23
CA ALA A 111 1.17 -20.81 4.28
C ALA A 111 2.13 -20.67 5.49
N ALA A 112 2.29 -19.47 6.04
CA ALA A 112 3.03 -19.22 7.27
C ALA A 112 2.16 -19.34 8.55
N GLY A 113 0.98 -19.98 8.48
CA GLY A 113 0.05 -20.09 9.61
C GLY A 113 -0.65 -18.79 9.96
N THR A 114 -0.83 -17.90 8.97
CA THR A 114 -1.28 -16.51 9.18
C THR A 114 -0.36 -15.75 10.14
N HIS A 115 0.96 -15.86 9.90
CA HIS A 115 1.99 -15.05 10.53
C HIS A 115 2.73 -14.16 9.54
N LEU A 116 3.18 -13.03 10.09
CA LEU A 116 4.02 -12.05 9.41
C LEU A 116 5.49 -12.48 9.44
N SER A 117 6.09 -12.64 8.26
CA SER A 117 7.52 -12.91 8.05
C SER A 117 8.18 -11.67 7.40
N ILE A 118 8.00 -10.53 8.07
CA ILE A 118 8.44 -9.21 7.62
C ILE A 118 9.11 -8.43 8.74
N GLY A 119 10.26 -7.83 8.43
CA GLY A 119 10.97 -6.93 9.33
C GLY A 119 10.38 -5.51 9.36
N PHE A 120 10.83 -4.73 10.36
CA PHE A 120 10.38 -3.37 10.70
C PHE A 120 10.07 -2.46 9.50
N LEU A 121 10.96 -2.45 8.48
CA LEU A 121 10.83 -1.66 7.26
C LEU A 121 9.53 -1.90 6.46
N SER A 122 8.81 -2.99 6.69
CA SER A 122 7.63 -3.35 5.90
C SER A 122 6.41 -3.76 6.72
N THR A 123 6.52 -3.86 8.05
CA THR A 123 5.38 -4.09 8.95
C THR A 123 4.30 -3.02 8.77
N GLY A 124 4.67 -1.73 8.77
CA GLY A 124 3.72 -0.63 8.55
C GLY A 124 3.06 -0.59 7.16
N LEU A 125 3.54 -1.39 6.19
CA LEU A 125 3.01 -1.44 4.83
C LEU A 125 1.98 -2.56 4.63
N LEU A 126 2.00 -3.62 5.44
CA LEU A 126 1.25 -4.85 5.14
C LEU A 126 -0.27 -4.70 5.28
N LEU A 127 -0.76 -4.19 6.41
CA LEU A 127 -2.20 -4.06 6.65
C LEU A 127 -2.88 -3.11 5.64
N PRO A 128 -2.30 -1.93 5.29
CA PRO A 128 -2.83 -1.09 4.21
C PRO A 128 -2.88 -1.81 2.88
N VAL A 129 -1.78 -2.45 2.45
CA VAL A 129 -1.72 -3.17 1.17
C VAL A 129 -2.80 -4.25 1.07
N LEU A 130 -2.94 -5.11 2.08
CA LEU A 130 -3.96 -6.17 2.09
C LEU A 130 -5.39 -5.59 2.06
N ALA A 131 -5.66 -4.56 2.87
CA ALA A 131 -6.99 -3.94 2.91
C ALA A 131 -7.34 -3.20 1.61
N GLU A 132 -6.36 -2.61 0.91
CA GLU A 132 -6.54 -1.95 -0.39
C GLU A 132 -6.63 -2.91 -1.58
N THR A 133 -6.22 -4.18 -1.42
CA THR A 133 -6.20 -5.19 -2.49
C THR A 133 -7.28 -6.27 -2.34
N GLY A 134 -8.28 -6.04 -1.47
CA GLY A 134 -9.43 -6.94 -1.30
C GLY A 134 -9.21 -8.07 -0.28
N HIS A 135 -8.15 -8.03 0.53
CA HIS A 135 -7.81 -9.07 1.51
C HIS A 135 -8.13 -8.65 2.95
N LEU A 136 -9.21 -7.88 3.14
CA LEU A 136 -9.60 -7.31 4.43
C LEU A 136 -9.82 -8.38 5.52
N GLY A 137 -10.38 -9.54 5.18
CA GLY A 137 -10.53 -10.66 6.12
C GLY A 137 -9.18 -11.10 6.70
N LEU A 138 -8.19 -11.31 5.84
CA LEU A 138 -6.82 -11.67 6.25
C LEU A 138 -6.14 -10.57 7.06
N THR A 139 -6.40 -9.29 6.75
CA THR A 139 -5.95 -8.14 7.57
C THR A 139 -6.45 -8.26 9.00
N TYR A 140 -7.71 -8.67 9.21
CA TYR A 140 -8.27 -8.89 10.55
C TYR A 140 -7.73 -10.15 11.24
N GLU A 141 -7.57 -11.26 10.51
CA GLU A 141 -6.94 -12.48 11.05
C GLU A 141 -5.52 -12.17 11.60
N LEU A 142 -4.71 -11.44 10.83
CA LEU A 142 -3.37 -10.99 11.22
C LEU A 142 -3.37 -10.04 12.44
N LEU A 143 -4.33 -9.11 12.52
CA LEU A 143 -4.49 -8.20 13.65
C LEU A 143 -4.90 -8.93 14.94
N ARG A 144 -5.66 -10.02 14.81
CA ARG A 144 -6.14 -10.85 15.94
C ARG A 144 -5.19 -11.97 16.32
N GLN A 145 -4.11 -12.19 15.58
CA GLN A 145 -3.15 -13.26 15.85
C GLN A 145 -2.48 -13.04 17.22
N ALA A 146 -2.67 -13.98 18.14
CA ALA A 146 -2.21 -13.86 19.53
C ALA A 146 -0.83 -14.50 19.76
N THR A 147 -0.38 -15.38 18.86
CA THR A 147 0.92 -16.05 18.96
C THR A 147 2.01 -15.27 18.22
N ALA A 148 3.26 -15.36 18.69
CA ALA A 148 4.37 -14.66 18.07
C ALA A 148 4.83 -15.33 16.76
N PRO A 149 5.24 -14.57 15.72
CA PRO A 149 5.23 -13.10 15.64
C PRO A 149 3.86 -12.54 15.23
N SER A 150 3.37 -11.50 15.92
CA SER A 150 2.13 -10.79 15.59
C SER A 150 2.10 -9.32 16.04
N TRP A 151 1.11 -8.55 15.56
CA TRP A 151 0.89 -7.18 16.01
C TRP A 151 0.54 -7.06 17.50
N LEU A 152 -0.19 -8.03 18.07
CA LEU A 152 -0.51 -8.01 19.50
C LEU A 152 0.73 -8.21 20.39
N THR A 153 1.84 -8.67 19.82
CA THR A 153 3.16 -8.77 20.48
C THR A 153 4.11 -7.60 20.14
N ALA A 154 3.70 -6.64 19.31
CA ALA A 154 4.57 -5.59 18.76
C ALA A 154 4.13 -4.18 19.18
N THR A 155 5.06 -3.40 19.74
CA THR A 155 4.81 -2.00 20.14
C THR A 155 4.83 -1.06 18.92
N PRO A 156 3.76 -0.29 18.64
CA PRO A 156 3.71 0.61 17.48
C PRO A 156 4.48 1.93 17.71
N ALA A 157 4.98 2.51 16.61
CA ALA A 157 5.60 3.84 16.55
C ALA A 157 4.94 4.68 15.43
N ALA A 158 4.96 6.01 15.53
CA ALA A 158 4.10 6.92 14.77
C ALA A 158 4.78 7.63 13.56
N CYS A 159 3.94 8.01 12.58
CA CYS A 159 4.14 8.92 11.42
C CYS A 159 2.74 9.46 11.02
N GLU A 160 2.52 10.53 10.25
CA GLU A 160 3.40 11.51 9.58
C GLU A 160 2.80 12.95 9.76
N ALA A 161 3.10 13.95 8.92
CA ALA A 161 2.82 15.37 9.22
C ALA A 161 1.60 16.04 8.50
N GLY A 162 0.93 16.95 9.21
CA GLY A 162 0.25 18.12 8.62
C GLY A 162 -1.29 18.13 8.62
N TYR A 163 -1.95 17.04 8.22
CA TYR A 163 -3.42 16.88 8.25
C TYR A 163 -4.27 17.94 7.51
N ARG A 164 -3.70 18.75 6.61
CA ARG A 164 -4.49 19.70 5.79
C ARG A 164 -5.48 19.01 4.84
N ARG A 165 -5.13 17.81 4.38
CA ARG A 165 -5.99 16.83 3.71
C ARG A 165 -5.75 15.47 4.32
N PHE A 166 -6.80 14.66 4.47
CA PHE A 166 -6.72 13.31 5.03
C PHE A 166 -7.83 12.40 4.48
N VAL A 167 -7.70 11.09 4.70
CA VAL A 167 -8.69 10.09 4.26
C VAL A 167 -9.36 9.47 5.48
N ILE A 168 -10.68 9.34 5.48
CA ILE A 168 -11.42 8.51 6.43
C ILE A 168 -11.98 7.31 5.66
N ALA A 169 -11.34 6.15 5.83
CA ALA A 169 -11.74 4.89 5.24
C ALA A 169 -12.04 3.87 6.34
N ARG A 170 -13.28 3.90 6.88
CA ARG A 170 -13.71 2.87 7.84
C ARG A 170 -14.21 1.65 7.06
N ARG A 171 -13.63 0.49 7.37
CA ARG A 171 -14.00 -0.80 6.79
C ARG A 171 -14.46 -1.71 7.93
N PRO A 172 -15.70 -2.21 7.93
CA PRO A 172 -16.16 -3.24 8.87
C PRO A 172 -15.46 -4.59 8.61
N GLY A 173 -15.43 -5.46 9.62
CA GLY A 173 -14.95 -6.84 9.45
C GLY A 173 -14.36 -7.44 10.72
N GLY A 174 -13.91 -8.70 10.63
CA GLY A 174 -13.22 -9.39 11.73
C GLY A 174 -14.06 -9.59 13.00
N GLY A 175 -15.39 -9.50 12.90
CA GLY A 175 -16.32 -9.55 14.04
C GLY A 175 -16.39 -8.26 14.86
N LEU A 176 -15.88 -7.12 14.36
CA LEU A 176 -16.00 -5.83 15.02
C LEU A 176 -17.30 -5.12 14.61
N SER A 177 -18.21 -4.93 15.57
CA SER A 177 -19.48 -4.20 15.40
C SER A 177 -19.37 -2.69 15.66
N SER A 178 -18.27 -2.20 16.24
CA SER A 178 -18.02 -0.76 16.38
C SER A 178 -16.54 -0.41 16.45
N ALA A 179 -16.21 0.83 16.11
CA ALA A 179 -14.89 1.40 16.30
C ALA A 179 -14.97 2.92 16.46
N SER A 180 -14.04 3.51 17.21
CA SER A 180 -13.84 4.96 17.25
C SER A 180 -12.36 5.31 17.19
N ALA A 181 -12.04 6.48 16.65
CA ALA A 181 -10.72 7.08 16.78
C ALA A 181 -10.85 8.61 16.85
N ARG A 182 -9.91 9.22 17.56
CA ARG A 182 -9.76 10.67 17.73
C ARG A 182 -8.30 11.00 17.51
N HIS A 183 -8.01 12.08 16.81
CA HIS A 183 -6.66 12.56 16.55
C HIS A 183 -6.63 14.09 16.64
N GLU A 184 -5.75 14.63 17.47
CA GLU A 184 -5.50 16.05 17.56
C GLU A 184 -4.48 16.45 16.50
N SER A 185 -4.98 17.09 15.43
CA SER A 185 -4.15 17.61 14.35
C SER A 185 -3.77 19.07 14.58
N PRO A 186 -2.78 19.63 13.86
CA PRO A 186 -2.47 21.07 13.89
C PRO A 186 -3.65 21.98 13.51
N HIS A 187 -4.67 21.45 12.84
CA HIS A 187 -5.89 22.18 12.46
C HIS A 187 -7.05 21.98 13.45
N GLY A 188 -6.90 21.11 14.46
CA GLY A 188 -7.93 20.75 15.43
C GLY A 188 -8.29 19.26 15.42
N LEU A 189 -9.36 18.92 16.15
CA LEU A 189 -9.79 17.53 16.35
C LEU A 189 -10.37 16.91 15.07
N ILE A 190 -9.71 15.86 14.60
CA ILE A 190 -10.28 14.88 13.65
C ILE A 190 -10.88 13.74 14.49
N ALA A 191 -12.12 13.38 14.22
CA ALA A 191 -12.75 12.22 14.86
C ALA A 191 -13.54 11.39 13.85
N SER A 192 -13.58 10.08 14.06
CA SER A 192 -14.55 9.21 13.38
C SER A 192 -14.97 8.05 14.27
N GLN A 193 -16.26 7.77 14.26
CA GLN A 193 -16.90 6.69 14.99
C GLN A 193 -17.83 5.95 14.04
N CYS A 194 -17.80 4.62 14.09
CA CYS A 194 -18.70 3.80 13.30
C CYS A 194 -19.29 2.65 14.10
N HIS A 195 -20.51 2.27 13.70
CA HIS A 195 -21.28 1.16 14.24
C HIS A 195 -21.83 0.33 13.08
N LEU A 196 -21.91 -0.98 13.29
CA LEU A 196 -22.55 -1.95 12.41
C LEU A 196 -23.61 -2.69 13.25
N HIS A 197 -24.88 -2.54 12.92
CA HIS A 197 -26.01 -3.17 13.61
C HIS A 197 -27.01 -3.68 12.57
N ASP A 198 -27.44 -4.94 12.67
CA ASP A 198 -28.38 -5.59 11.73
C ASP A 198 -28.07 -5.37 10.24
N GLY A 199 -26.77 -5.35 9.88
CA GLY A 199 -26.30 -5.09 8.52
C GLY A 199 -26.19 -3.61 8.15
N GLU A 200 -26.79 -2.68 8.88
CA GLU A 200 -26.63 -1.25 8.65
C GLU A 200 -25.30 -0.73 9.23
N PHE A 201 -24.47 -0.12 8.38
CA PHE A 201 -23.23 0.55 8.76
C PHE A 201 -23.40 2.06 8.81
N THR A 202 -23.24 2.64 10.00
CA THR A 202 -23.25 4.09 10.22
C THR A 202 -21.86 4.61 10.58
N LEU A 203 -21.41 5.65 9.90
CA LEU A 203 -20.14 6.37 10.11
C LEU A 203 -20.41 7.86 10.41
N THR A 204 -20.07 8.31 11.61
CA THR A 204 -20.04 9.74 11.98
C THR A 204 -18.60 10.23 12.00
N THR A 205 -18.34 11.38 11.38
CA THR A 205 -17.01 11.99 11.26
C THR A 205 -17.04 13.47 11.66
N ARG A 206 -15.90 13.98 12.16
CA ARG A 206 -15.67 15.41 12.42
C ARG A 206 -14.41 15.85 11.70
N ILE A 207 -14.55 16.90 10.89
CA ILE A 207 -13.51 17.49 10.03
C ILE A 207 -13.22 18.92 10.53
N PRO A 208 -11.99 19.26 10.92
CA PRO A 208 -11.67 20.58 11.46
C PRO A 208 -11.68 21.69 10.39
N PRO A 209 -11.88 22.97 10.79
CA PRO A 209 -11.83 24.12 9.89
C PRO A 209 -10.52 24.20 9.08
N GLY A 210 -10.61 24.63 7.82
CA GLY A 210 -9.45 24.76 6.93
C GLY A 210 -8.88 23.44 6.40
N THR A 211 -9.56 22.31 6.65
CA THR A 211 -9.19 20.98 6.14
C THR A 211 -10.30 20.37 5.28
N GLU A 212 -9.95 19.32 4.55
CA GLU A 212 -10.81 18.58 3.63
C GLU A 212 -10.53 17.09 3.77
N ALA A 213 -11.57 16.27 3.84
CA ALA A 213 -11.45 14.83 3.98
C ALA A 213 -11.99 14.09 2.75
N GLU A 214 -11.30 13.02 2.37
CA GLU A 214 -11.79 12.02 1.43
C GLU A 214 -12.45 10.88 2.23
N ILE A 215 -13.76 10.71 2.09
CA ILE A 215 -14.54 9.67 2.76
C ILE A 215 -14.66 8.48 1.82
N ARG A 216 -14.12 7.33 2.23
CA ARG A 216 -14.21 6.06 1.49
C ARG A 216 -15.07 5.10 2.27
N LEU A 217 -16.27 4.87 1.75
CA LEU A 217 -17.28 3.99 2.30
C LEU A 217 -17.18 2.59 1.67
N PRO A 218 -17.44 1.49 2.40
CA PRO A 218 -17.53 0.16 1.80
C PRO A 218 -18.63 0.11 0.73
N GLY A 219 -18.34 -0.45 -0.44
CA GLY A 219 -19.32 -0.66 -1.52
C GLY A 219 -19.86 0.60 -2.21
N ALA A 220 -19.41 1.80 -1.82
CA ALA A 220 -19.94 3.07 -2.32
C ALA A 220 -18.84 3.99 -2.89
N ASP A 221 -19.26 4.95 -3.71
CA ASP A 221 -18.36 5.95 -4.30
C ASP A 221 -17.65 6.80 -3.22
N THR A 222 -16.47 7.29 -3.60
CA THR A 222 -15.68 8.18 -2.75
C THR A 222 -16.30 9.57 -2.69
N VAL A 223 -16.53 10.08 -1.48
CA VAL A 223 -17.14 11.40 -1.25
C VAL A 223 -16.11 12.37 -0.66
N THR A 224 -16.03 13.59 -1.18
CA THR A 224 -15.22 14.66 -0.58
C THR A 224 -16.06 15.48 0.41
N ALA A 225 -15.54 15.68 1.62
CA ALA A 225 -16.23 16.37 2.71
C ALA A 225 -15.40 17.54 3.26
N GLY A 226 -16.04 18.70 3.40
CA GLY A 226 -15.45 19.90 4.02
C GLY A 226 -15.57 19.92 5.55
N PRO A 227 -15.18 21.03 6.22
CA PRO A 227 -15.28 21.16 7.67
C PRO A 227 -16.71 20.97 8.21
N GLY A 228 -16.82 20.33 9.37
CA GLY A 228 -18.11 20.06 10.02
C GLY A 228 -18.20 18.67 10.64
N THR A 229 -19.41 18.29 11.05
CA THR A 229 -19.75 16.92 11.45
C THR A 229 -20.63 16.32 10.37
N HIS A 230 -20.24 15.15 9.86
CA HIS A 230 -20.97 14.44 8.79
C HIS A 230 -21.30 13.03 9.24
N THR A 231 -22.52 12.56 8.94
CA THR A 231 -22.96 11.19 9.18
C THR A 231 -23.34 10.54 7.86
N TYR A 232 -22.84 9.33 7.65
CA TYR A 232 -23.09 8.49 6.50
C TYR A 232 -23.67 7.16 6.97
N THR A 233 -24.67 6.66 6.26
CA THR A 233 -25.29 5.36 6.55
C THR A 233 -25.34 4.56 5.26
N ILE A 234 -25.03 3.26 5.35
CA ILE A 234 -25.01 2.32 4.23
C ILE A 234 -25.66 1.03 4.73
N ASP A 235 -26.52 0.44 3.91
CA ASP A 235 -26.93 -0.94 4.12
C ASP A 235 -25.84 -1.89 3.58
N MET A 236 -25.33 -2.79 4.42
CA MET A 236 -24.38 -3.84 4.00
C MET A 236 -25.11 -5.14 3.58
N CYS A 237 -26.45 -5.17 3.57
CA CYS A 237 -27.25 -6.35 3.24
C CYS A 237 -27.35 -6.62 1.73
N HIS A 238 -26.22 -6.81 1.04
CA HIS A 238 -26.08 -7.77 -0.07
C HIS A 238 -24.66 -7.78 -0.64
N GLU A 239 -24.02 -8.95 -0.68
CA GLU A 239 -23.36 -9.56 -1.86
C GLU A 239 -22.71 -10.91 -1.48
N ASP A 240 -23.56 -11.93 -1.25
CA ASP A 240 -23.20 -13.35 -1.39
C ASP A 240 -23.98 -13.90 -2.59
N SER A 241 -23.32 -14.06 -3.74
CA SER A 241 -23.78 -14.82 -4.94
C SER A 241 -22.60 -15.10 -5.88
#